data_AF-A0A1B2HXM8-F1
#
_entry.id   AF-A0A1B2HXM8-F1
#
_cell.length_a   1.000
_cell.length_b   1.000
_cell.length_c   1.000
_cell.angle_alpha   90.00
_cell.angle_beta   90.00
_cell.angle_gamma   90.00
#
_symmetry.space_group_name_H-M   'P 1'
#
loop_
_entity.id
_entity.type
_entity.pdbx_description
1 polymer ?
#
loop_
_entity_poly.entity_id
_entity_poly.type
_entity_poly.pdbx_seq_one_letter_code
_entity_poly.pdbx_strand_id
1 'polypeptide(L)'
;MQCRISEDRVGAGLGATRQIKDQIPLYEKFGLRLMGIYVDNDMSAYRGKPRPDQTAMLQDLKDGLATIVTSWHTDRLHRAPRELEDYIDVCAPREIATHTVHTGPLDLSTPAGRMVARQLCAVARYESEHKTARQQSKKLDMAEKGMYRGGPRPYGWESNGMTQVPTEIEILKEMGTRALAGEGLQALAKELNGRGQLTSRGKPWTGGTLKDVLLRARNAGLIERRVEEPDAPKKRRGEVFAKATWDGPFEEPMWRALVAKLTDPTRRRSASTELKWLGSGIYLCGRCDDDTKMGSGTTHSKKRTSKAFKPAYRCRKQPHLVRIAEPVDELVEAVIVARLSQPDAHELLSPNPKVNIAALHQEANEIRARLDEQAALHAQGVIDTRQLIAGSKAMQERLKEIDRLVTVAGANSVFVGVIGAADVAKVWFGALPGRSDGLPIERRRAIIDAAMEIRIMPTRPGRKPDRSYFDPASVDIRWRV
;
A
#
# COMPACT_ATOMS: atom_id res chain seq x y z
N MET A 1 1.83 -34.91 -23.79
CA MET A 1 2.82 -35.00 -22.68
C MET A 1 2.43 -34.03 -21.58
N GLN A 2 2.23 -34.49 -20.35
CA GLN A 2 1.97 -33.63 -19.18
C GLN A 2 3.23 -33.52 -18.32
N CYS A 3 3.62 -32.29 -17.98
CA CYS A 3 4.74 -32.02 -17.07
C CYS A 3 4.30 -31.06 -15.95
N ARG A 4 4.80 -31.29 -14.73
CA ARG A 4 4.47 -30.44 -13.57
C ARG A 4 5.66 -30.24 -12.65
N ILE A 5 6.02 -28.98 -12.39
CA ILE A 5 7.05 -28.62 -11.40
C ILE A 5 6.39 -28.16 -10.10
N SER A 6 6.85 -28.69 -8.97
CA SER A 6 6.28 -28.36 -7.64
C SER A 6 6.81 -27.05 -7.05
N GLU A 7 8.02 -26.63 -7.41
CA GLU A 7 8.70 -25.42 -6.91
C GLU A 7 9.88 -25.12 -7.87
N ASP A 8 9.82 -24.04 -8.65
CA ASP A 8 10.97 -23.58 -9.45
C ASP A 8 11.61 -22.36 -8.79
N ARG A 9 12.51 -22.61 -7.82
CA ARG A 9 13.18 -21.54 -7.06
C ARG A 9 14.06 -20.62 -7.92
N VAL A 10 14.45 -21.06 -9.12
CA VAL A 10 15.40 -20.35 -9.99
C VAL A 10 14.68 -19.75 -11.21
N GLY A 11 13.45 -20.18 -11.50
CA GLY A 11 12.66 -19.72 -12.65
C GLY A 11 13.23 -20.19 -14.00
N ALA A 12 14.10 -21.21 -13.98
CA ALA A 12 14.88 -21.64 -15.14
C ALA A 12 14.22 -22.79 -15.92
N GLY A 13 13.06 -23.31 -15.49
CA GLY A 13 12.35 -24.38 -16.18
C GLY A 13 13.05 -25.75 -16.16
N LEU A 14 14.20 -25.86 -15.49
CA LEU A 14 15.08 -27.03 -15.47
C LEU A 14 14.37 -28.31 -15.00
N GLY A 15 13.34 -28.19 -14.15
CA GLY A 15 12.54 -29.32 -13.68
C GLY A 15 11.61 -29.90 -14.75
N ALA A 16 11.03 -29.06 -15.62
CA ALA A 16 10.16 -29.50 -16.71
C ALA A 16 11.01 -30.13 -17.82
N THR A 17 12.15 -29.53 -18.15
CA THR A 17 13.07 -30.08 -19.15
C THR A 17 13.55 -31.49 -18.79
N ARG A 18 13.80 -31.77 -17.50
CA ARG A 18 14.13 -33.12 -17.03
C ARG A 18 12.96 -34.09 -17.20
N GLN A 19 11.75 -33.69 -16.80
CA GLN A 19 10.55 -34.54 -16.96
C GLN A 19 10.22 -34.82 -18.42
N ILE A 20 10.43 -33.86 -19.32
CA ILE A 20 10.26 -34.06 -20.77
C ILE A 20 11.26 -35.12 -21.24
N LYS A 21 12.54 -34.97 -20.88
CA LYS A 21 13.60 -35.96 -21.23
C LYS A 21 13.26 -37.36 -20.72
N ASP A 22 12.79 -37.50 -19.49
CA ASP A 22 12.42 -38.78 -18.90
C ASP A 22 11.20 -39.43 -19.59
N GLN A 23 10.31 -38.63 -20.19
CA GLN A 23 9.12 -39.12 -20.88
C GLN A 23 9.38 -39.49 -22.34
N ILE A 24 10.39 -38.92 -23.00
CA ILE A 24 10.72 -39.24 -24.41
C ILE A 24 10.86 -40.76 -24.67
N PRO A 25 11.58 -41.54 -23.83
CA PRO A 25 11.68 -42.99 -24.02
C PRO A 25 10.33 -43.74 -24.03
N LEU A 26 9.28 -43.20 -23.39
CA LEU A 26 7.95 -43.79 -23.46
C LEU A 26 7.36 -43.70 -24.88
N TYR A 27 7.65 -42.63 -25.61
CA TYR A 27 7.15 -42.45 -26.97
C TYR A 27 7.80 -43.45 -27.93
N GLU A 28 9.10 -43.68 -27.78
CA GLU A 28 9.82 -44.70 -28.55
C GLU A 28 9.34 -46.11 -28.19
N LYS A 29 9.23 -46.41 -26.89
CA LYS A 29 8.84 -47.74 -26.40
C LYS A 29 7.43 -48.16 -26.84
N PHE A 30 6.48 -47.22 -26.87
CA PHE A 30 5.07 -47.49 -27.18
C PHE A 30 4.66 -47.02 -28.58
N GLY A 31 5.60 -46.56 -29.42
CA GLY A 31 5.31 -46.12 -30.79
C GLY A 31 4.38 -44.90 -30.87
N LEU A 32 4.49 -43.97 -29.92
CA LEU A 32 3.57 -42.84 -29.76
C LEU A 32 4.03 -41.62 -30.56
N ARG A 33 3.08 -40.86 -31.10
CA ARG A 33 3.33 -39.55 -31.71
C ARG A 33 3.06 -38.43 -30.70
N LEU A 34 4.01 -37.51 -30.55
CA LEU A 34 3.83 -36.35 -29.69
C LEU A 34 2.90 -35.32 -30.35
N MET A 35 1.74 -35.07 -29.74
CA MET A 35 0.77 -34.06 -30.20
C MET A 35 0.92 -32.71 -29.51
N GLY A 36 1.34 -32.70 -28.24
CA GLY A 36 1.46 -31.49 -27.45
C GLY A 36 2.20 -31.72 -26.13
N ILE A 37 2.79 -30.65 -25.61
CA ILE A 37 3.45 -30.62 -24.30
C ILE A 37 2.73 -29.56 -23.45
N TYR A 38 2.17 -29.99 -22.32
CA TYR A 38 1.43 -29.16 -21.37
C TYR A 38 2.25 -29.02 -20.09
N VAL A 39 2.56 -27.79 -19.67
CA VAL A 39 3.52 -27.53 -18.59
C VAL A 39 2.93 -26.58 -17.54
N ASP A 40 2.39 -27.17 -16.48
CA ASP A 40 1.93 -26.42 -15.32
C ASP A 40 3.10 -26.14 -14.35
N ASN A 41 3.68 -24.94 -14.45
CA ASN A 41 4.77 -24.49 -13.58
C ASN A 41 4.28 -23.77 -12.31
N ASP A 42 4.95 -24.05 -11.18
CA ASP A 42 4.87 -23.30 -9.93
C ASP A 42 3.44 -23.20 -9.31
N MET A 43 2.59 -24.18 -9.64
CA MET A 43 1.23 -24.27 -9.12
C MET A 43 1.11 -25.43 -8.14
N SER A 44 1.05 -25.08 -6.85
CA SER A 44 0.76 -26.07 -5.81
C SER A 44 -0.67 -26.60 -5.98
N ALA A 45 -0.76 -27.90 -6.29
CA ALA A 45 -1.98 -28.68 -6.40
C ALA A 45 -2.87 -28.71 -5.13
N TYR A 46 -2.41 -28.10 -4.03
CA TYR A 46 -3.07 -28.11 -2.73
C TYR A 46 -4.19 -27.07 -2.60
N ARG A 47 -4.22 -26.01 -3.43
CA ARG A 47 -5.15 -24.88 -3.27
C ARG A 47 -6.18 -24.70 -4.40
N GLY A 48 -6.39 -25.71 -5.25
CA GLY A 48 -7.39 -25.63 -6.32
C GLY A 48 -7.21 -24.41 -7.24
N LYS A 49 -5.97 -23.96 -7.45
CA LYS A 49 -5.69 -22.86 -8.39
C LYS A 49 -5.99 -23.33 -9.81
N PRO A 50 -6.56 -22.46 -10.68
CA PRO A 50 -6.84 -22.83 -12.07
C PRO A 50 -5.56 -23.23 -12.77
N ARG A 51 -5.57 -24.38 -13.46
CA ARG A 51 -4.43 -24.91 -14.22
C ARG A 51 -4.72 -24.79 -15.71
N PRO A 52 -4.24 -23.74 -16.39
CA PRO A 52 -4.59 -23.46 -17.77
C PRO A 52 -4.13 -24.57 -18.71
N ASP A 53 -2.92 -25.11 -18.55
CA ASP A 53 -2.39 -26.12 -19.46
C ASP A 53 -3.03 -27.50 -19.24
N GLN A 54 -3.33 -27.88 -17.99
CA GLN A 54 -4.15 -29.06 -17.72
C GLN A 54 -5.57 -28.91 -18.31
N THR A 55 -6.16 -27.72 -18.21
CA THR A 55 -7.51 -27.48 -18.77
C THR A 55 -7.48 -27.56 -20.29
N ALA A 56 -6.45 -27.01 -20.93
CA ALA A 56 -6.24 -27.12 -22.37
C ALA A 56 -6.05 -28.59 -22.79
N MET A 57 -5.22 -29.36 -22.07
CA MET A 57 -5.06 -30.79 -22.32
C MET A 57 -6.39 -31.54 -22.21
N LEU A 58 -7.18 -31.30 -21.15
CA LEU A 58 -8.49 -31.92 -20.99
C LEU A 58 -9.44 -31.56 -22.14
N GLN A 59 -9.35 -30.34 -22.67
CA GLN A 59 -10.13 -29.92 -23.83
C GLN A 59 -9.68 -30.64 -25.10
N ASP A 60 -8.37 -30.72 -25.36
CA ASP A 60 -7.82 -31.44 -26.52
C ASP A 60 -8.19 -32.93 -26.50
N LEU A 61 -8.25 -33.54 -25.31
CA LEU A 61 -8.73 -34.91 -25.12
C LEU A 61 -10.24 -35.04 -25.39
N LYS A 62 -11.05 -34.05 -24.99
CA LYS A 62 -12.50 -34.02 -25.30
C LYS A 62 -12.76 -33.89 -26.79
N ASP A 63 -11.94 -33.09 -27.47
CA ASP A 63 -12.01 -32.82 -28.90
C ASP A 63 -11.43 -33.97 -29.75
N GLY A 64 -10.88 -35.01 -29.12
CA GLY A 64 -10.36 -36.21 -29.77
C GLY A 64 -9.01 -36.02 -30.46
N LEU A 65 -8.28 -34.96 -30.12
CA LEU A 65 -6.98 -34.64 -30.73
C LEU A 65 -5.85 -35.54 -30.22
N ALA A 66 -6.05 -36.21 -29.09
CA ALA A 66 -5.12 -37.16 -28.51
C ALA A 66 -5.85 -38.34 -27.87
N THR A 67 -5.24 -39.52 -27.96
CA THR A 67 -5.79 -40.79 -27.42
C THR A 67 -4.98 -41.33 -26.24
N ILE A 68 -3.81 -40.74 -25.97
CA ILE A 68 -2.87 -41.21 -24.96
C ILE A 68 -2.26 -40.03 -24.22
N VAL A 69 -2.20 -40.13 -22.89
CA VAL A 69 -1.57 -39.14 -22.01
C VAL A 69 -0.33 -39.75 -21.38
N THR A 70 0.82 -39.08 -21.52
CA THR A 70 2.05 -39.45 -20.80
C THR A 70 2.29 -38.50 -19.63
N SER A 71 2.75 -39.04 -18.50
CA SER A 71 3.15 -38.27 -17.32
C SER A 71 4.37 -38.91 -16.66
N TRP A 72 5.12 -38.13 -15.88
CA TRP A 72 6.23 -38.68 -15.09
C TRP A 72 5.75 -39.63 -13.98
N HIS A 73 4.65 -39.27 -13.31
CA HIS A 73 4.00 -40.07 -12.25
C HIS A 73 2.52 -39.66 -12.10
N THR A 74 1.68 -40.49 -11.47
CA THR A 74 0.23 -40.22 -11.31
C THR A 74 -0.05 -38.97 -10.48
N ASP A 75 0.74 -38.73 -9.44
CA ASP A 75 0.68 -37.51 -8.60
C ASP A 75 0.97 -36.19 -9.35
N ARG A 76 1.43 -36.27 -10.60
CA ARG A 76 1.64 -35.12 -11.50
C ARG A 76 0.41 -34.77 -12.33
N LEU A 77 -0.51 -35.70 -12.52
CA LEU A 77 -1.76 -35.53 -13.26
C LEU A 77 -2.89 -35.02 -12.36
N HIS A 78 -3.09 -35.65 -11.21
CA HIS A 78 -4.21 -35.35 -10.31
C HIS A 78 -3.79 -35.56 -8.86
N ARG A 79 -3.99 -34.55 -8.02
CA ARG A 79 -3.67 -34.63 -6.58
C ARG A 79 -4.87 -34.35 -5.67
N ALA A 80 -5.95 -33.85 -6.27
CA ALA A 80 -7.23 -33.67 -5.62
C ALA A 80 -8.20 -34.73 -6.17
N PRO A 81 -9.02 -35.38 -5.32
CA PRO A 81 -10.02 -36.35 -5.77
C PRO A 81 -10.92 -35.80 -6.89
N ARG A 82 -11.32 -34.53 -6.78
CA ARG A 82 -12.14 -33.88 -7.81
C ARG A 82 -11.45 -33.76 -9.17
N GLU A 83 -10.17 -33.40 -9.19
CA GLU A 83 -9.37 -33.32 -10.42
C GLU A 83 -9.19 -34.70 -11.07
N LEU A 84 -9.12 -35.77 -10.26
CA LEU A 84 -9.06 -37.14 -10.77
C LEU A 84 -10.39 -37.54 -11.41
N GLU A 85 -11.52 -37.27 -10.76
CA GLU A 85 -12.84 -37.61 -11.33
C GLU A 85 -13.09 -36.84 -12.64
N ASP A 86 -12.76 -35.53 -12.69
CA ASP A 86 -12.86 -34.74 -13.92
C ASP A 86 -12.01 -35.34 -15.07
N TYR A 87 -10.85 -35.91 -14.74
CA TYR A 87 -9.98 -36.59 -15.71
C TYR A 87 -10.55 -37.95 -16.14
N ILE A 88 -11.07 -38.74 -15.20
CA ILE A 88 -11.74 -40.02 -15.49
C ILE A 88 -12.93 -39.81 -16.43
N ASP A 89 -13.76 -38.78 -16.19
CA ASP A 89 -14.94 -38.48 -17.01
C ASP A 89 -14.59 -38.14 -18.46
N VAL A 90 -13.40 -37.57 -18.69
CA VAL A 90 -12.90 -37.29 -20.05
C VAL A 90 -12.32 -38.54 -20.70
N CYS A 91 -11.53 -39.30 -19.95
CA CYS A 91 -10.75 -40.42 -20.47
C CYS A 91 -11.54 -41.72 -20.65
N ALA A 92 -12.45 -42.05 -19.72
CA ALA A 92 -13.13 -43.34 -19.71
C ALA A 92 -14.05 -43.56 -20.93
N PRO A 93 -14.89 -42.59 -21.37
CA PRO A 93 -15.77 -42.78 -22.53
C PRO A 93 -15.03 -42.89 -23.87
N ARG A 94 -13.76 -42.46 -23.92
CA ARG A 94 -12.92 -42.39 -25.13
C ARG A 94 -11.76 -43.39 -25.10
N GLU A 95 -11.73 -44.26 -24.09
CA GLU A 95 -10.69 -45.28 -23.90
C GLU A 95 -9.25 -44.70 -23.90
N ILE A 96 -9.09 -43.51 -23.33
CA ILE A 96 -7.81 -42.80 -23.31
C ILE A 96 -6.88 -43.46 -22.28
N ALA A 97 -5.75 -43.99 -22.76
CA ALA A 97 -4.75 -44.63 -21.90
C ALA A 97 -3.81 -43.60 -21.25
N THR A 98 -3.41 -43.85 -20.00
CA THR A 98 -2.40 -43.03 -19.30
C THR A 98 -1.12 -43.83 -19.11
N HIS A 99 0.00 -43.36 -19.65
CA HIS A 99 1.31 -43.97 -19.41
C HIS A 99 2.14 -43.13 -18.45
N THR A 100 2.71 -43.79 -17.44
CA THR A 100 3.64 -43.13 -16.51
C THR A 100 5.04 -43.70 -16.61
N VAL A 101 6.05 -42.88 -16.34
CA VAL A 101 7.46 -43.31 -16.37
C VAL A 101 7.76 -44.33 -15.28
N HIS A 102 7.24 -44.13 -14.06
CA HIS A 102 7.58 -44.94 -12.88
C HIS A 102 6.49 -45.90 -12.41
N THR A 103 5.22 -45.64 -12.73
CA THR A 103 4.06 -46.39 -12.18
C THR A 103 3.46 -47.36 -13.21
N GLY A 104 4.00 -47.41 -14.43
CA GLY A 104 3.49 -48.25 -15.51
C GLY A 104 2.26 -47.67 -16.22
N PRO A 105 1.64 -48.44 -17.13
CA PRO A 105 0.38 -48.06 -17.80
C PRO A 105 -0.79 -48.12 -16.81
N LEU A 106 -1.63 -47.10 -16.84
CA LEU A 106 -2.88 -47.01 -16.09
C LEU A 106 -4.02 -46.81 -17.07
N ASP A 107 -4.86 -47.83 -17.21
CA ASP A 107 -6.02 -47.81 -18.09
C ASP A 107 -7.28 -47.39 -17.32
N LEU A 108 -7.75 -46.16 -17.58
CA LEU A 108 -8.93 -45.60 -16.93
C LEU A 108 -10.25 -46.02 -17.56
N SER A 109 -10.23 -46.72 -18.70
CA SER A 109 -11.43 -47.29 -19.32
C SER A 109 -11.99 -48.45 -18.49
N THR A 110 -11.14 -49.17 -17.76
CA THR A 110 -11.54 -50.32 -16.95
C THR A 110 -11.96 -49.93 -15.52
N PRO A 111 -12.93 -50.63 -14.91
CA PRO A 111 -13.26 -50.44 -13.49
C PRO A 111 -12.06 -50.66 -12.56
N ALA A 112 -11.21 -51.65 -12.86
CA ALA A 112 -10.02 -51.96 -12.07
C ALA A 112 -8.98 -50.83 -12.11
N GLY A 113 -8.67 -50.28 -13.29
CA GLY A 113 -7.73 -49.17 -13.40
C GLY A 113 -8.24 -47.88 -12.76
N ARG A 114 -9.55 -47.59 -12.84
CA ARG A 114 -10.16 -46.48 -12.08
C ARG A 114 -10.05 -46.67 -10.56
N MET A 115 -10.25 -47.88 -10.06
CA MET A 115 -10.07 -48.19 -8.65
C MET A 115 -8.62 -47.93 -8.19
N VAL A 116 -7.64 -48.44 -8.94
CA VAL A 116 -6.21 -48.22 -8.65
C VAL A 116 -5.86 -46.73 -8.69
N ALA A 117 -6.36 -45.98 -9.69
CA ALA A 117 -6.14 -44.54 -9.79
C ALA A 117 -6.65 -43.78 -8.56
N ARG A 118 -7.88 -44.10 -8.11
CA ARG A 118 -8.49 -43.49 -6.92
C ARG A 118 -7.72 -43.81 -5.65
N GLN A 119 -7.27 -45.06 -5.49
CA GLN A 119 -6.44 -45.47 -4.35
C GLN A 119 -5.10 -44.72 -4.32
N LEU A 120 -4.41 -44.64 -5.46
CA LEU A 120 -3.15 -43.88 -5.56
C LEU A 120 -3.34 -42.39 -5.25
N CYS A 121 -4.43 -41.78 -5.73
CA CYS A 121 -4.77 -40.40 -5.42
C CYS A 121 -5.07 -40.19 -3.93
N ALA A 122 -5.79 -41.13 -3.30
CA ALA A 122 -6.07 -41.07 -1.87
C ALA A 122 -4.79 -41.19 -1.03
N VAL A 123 -3.88 -42.11 -1.38
CA VAL A 123 -2.57 -42.25 -0.72
C VAL A 123 -1.73 -40.98 -0.88
N ALA A 124 -1.63 -40.42 -2.08
CA ALA A 124 -0.87 -39.18 -2.31
C ALA A 124 -1.44 -37.98 -1.54
N ARG A 125 -2.76 -37.92 -1.37
CA ARG A 125 -3.46 -36.92 -0.55
C ARG A 125 -3.13 -37.11 0.93
N TYR A 126 -3.27 -38.33 1.43
CA TYR A 126 -2.94 -38.71 2.80
C TYR A 126 -1.48 -38.37 3.14
N GLU A 127 -0.52 -38.73 2.29
CA GLU A 127 0.90 -38.39 2.51
C GLU A 127 1.14 -36.88 2.60
N SER A 128 0.44 -36.09 1.78
CA SER A 128 0.55 -34.63 1.79
C SER A 128 -0.02 -34.04 3.09
N GLU A 129 -1.18 -34.53 3.53
CA GLU A 129 -1.83 -34.12 4.78
C GLU A 129 -1.00 -34.54 5.99
N HIS A 130 -0.50 -35.78 6.02
CA HIS A 130 0.41 -36.27 7.05
C HIS A 130 1.71 -35.46 7.09
N LYS A 131 2.29 -35.10 5.94
CA LYS A 131 3.48 -34.26 5.89
C LYS A 131 3.20 -32.87 6.46
N THR A 132 2.07 -32.26 6.11
CA THR A 132 1.65 -30.98 6.70
C THR A 132 1.44 -31.09 8.20
N ALA A 133 0.74 -32.11 8.67
CA ALA A 133 0.50 -32.37 10.10
C ALA A 133 1.82 -32.57 10.86
N ARG A 134 2.75 -33.37 10.33
CA ARG A 134 4.10 -33.55 10.90
C ARG A 134 4.88 -32.24 10.94
N GLN A 135 4.81 -31.42 9.89
CA GLN A 135 5.48 -30.12 9.86
C GLN A 135 4.87 -29.13 10.87
N GLN A 136 3.54 -29.12 11.01
CA GLN A 136 2.85 -28.30 12.00
C GLN A 136 3.19 -28.75 13.42
N SER A 137 3.12 -30.05 13.70
CA SER A 137 3.50 -30.65 14.98
C SER A 137 4.96 -30.31 15.34
N LYS A 138 5.92 -30.50 14.41
CA LYS A 138 7.32 -30.10 14.62
C LYS A 138 7.47 -28.61 14.90
N LYS A 139 6.71 -27.75 14.21
CA LYS A 139 6.75 -26.29 14.46
C LYS A 139 6.16 -25.91 15.81
N LEU A 140 5.17 -26.66 16.31
CA LEU A 140 4.59 -26.49 17.64
C LEU A 140 5.59 -26.91 18.72
N ASP A 141 6.17 -28.11 18.61
CA ASP A 141 7.22 -28.59 19.52
C ASP A 141 8.41 -27.61 19.60
N MET A 142 8.86 -27.11 18.44
CA MET A 142 9.91 -26.08 18.41
C MET A 142 9.45 -24.76 19.05
N ALA A 143 8.18 -24.36 18.93
CA ALA A 143 7.65 -23.16 19.57
C ALA A 143 7.61 -23.30 21.09
N GLU A 144 7.19 -24.47 21.59
CA GLU A 144 7.12 -24.80 23.01
C GLU A 144 8.52 -24.81 23.64
N LYS A 145 9.52 -25.32 22.90
CA LYS A 145 10.92 -25.29 23.30
C LYS A 145 11.59 -23.91 23.15
N GLY A 146 10.86 -22.86 22.79
CA GLY A 146 11.44 -21.52 22.62
C GLY A 146 12.34 -21.39 21.39
N MET A 147 12.28 -22.32 20.43
CA MET A 147 13.20 -22.41 19.30
C MET A 147 12.67 -21.78 18.00
N TYR A 148 13.59 -21.44 17.09
CA TYR A 148 13.27 -20.90 15.78
C TYR A 148 12.59 -21.96 14.90
N ARG A 149 11.38 -21.65 14.43
CA ARG A 149 10.49 -22.58 13.68
C ARG A 149 10.82 -22.66 12.17
N GLY A 150 11.96 -22.10 11.77
CA GLY A 150 12.36 -21.97 10.37
C GLY A 150 11.66 -20.83 9.62
N GLY A 151 12.06 -20.64 8.36
CA GLY A 151 11.59 -19.55 7.50
C GLY A 151 12.73 -18.61 7.07
N PRO A 152 12.39 -17.48 6.43
CA PRO A 152 13.38 -16.49 6.01
C PRO A 152 14.16 -15.91 7.20
N ARG A 153 15.46 -15.70 7.03
CA ARG A 153 16.35 -15.09 8.03
C ARG A 153 15.74 -13.81 8.62
N PRO A 154 15.56 -13.73 9.95
CA PRO A 154 15.13 -12.50 10.61
C PRO A 154 16.28 -11.48 10.69
N TYR A 155 15.95 -10.20 10.53
CA TYR A 155 16.92 -9.10 10.70
C TYR A 155 17.31 -8.97 12.17
N GLY A 156 18.60 -8.89 12.48
CA GLY A 156 19.17 -8.98 13.82
C GLY A 156 19.79 -10.34 14.15
N TRP A 157 19.58 -11.37 13.32
CA TRP A 157 20.01 -12.74 13.62
C TRP A 157 20.52 -13.46 12.38
N GLU A 158 21.25 -14.56 12.59
CA GLU A 158 21.74 -15.44 11.53
C GLU A 158 20.63 -16.32 10.94
N SER A 159 20.96 -17.14 9.93
CA SER A 159 20.02 -18.06 9.26
C SER A 159 19.40 -19.10 10.20
N ASN A 160 20.08 -19.45 11.30
CA ASN A 160 19.54 -20.30 12.35
C ASN A 160 18.44 -19.60 13.18
N GLY A 161 18.28 -18.28 13.03
CA GLY A 161 17.30 -17.45 13.73
C GLY A 161 17.54 -17.30 15.23
N MET A 162 18.66 -17.77 15.77
CA MET A 162 18.94 -17.78 17.20
C MET A 162 20.18 -16.96 17.55
N THR A 163 21.25 -17.09 16.75
CA THR A 163 22.49 -16.32 16.93
C THR A 163 22.25 -14.89 16.53
N GLN A 164 22.52 -13.95 17.44
CA GLN A 164 22.42 -12.52 17.17
C GLN A 164 23.56 -12.05 16.26
N VAL A 165 23.24 -11.12 15.36
CA VAL A 165 24.23 -10.36 14.58
C VAL A 165 24.38 -9.00 15.27
N PRO A 166 25.47 -8.75 16.01
CA PRO A 166 25.57 -7.59 16.91
C PRO A 166 25.29 -6.25 16.23
N THR A 167 25.82 -6.05 15.02
CA THR A 167 25.62 -4.82 14.24
C THR A 167 24.16 -4.56 13.89
N GLU A 168 23.41 -5.59 13.49
CA GLU A 168 21.98 -5.48 13.19
C GLU A 168 21.14 -5.32 14.46
N ILE A 169 21.56 -5.94 15.57
CA ILE A 169 20.91 -5.79 16.89
C ILE A 169 21.03 -4.36 17.41
N GLU A 170 22.19 -3.74 17.31
CA GLU A 170 22.38 -2.35 17.74
C GLU A 170 21.54 -1.38 16.88
N ILE A 171 21.41 -1.64 15.58
CA ILE A 171 20.48 -0.90 14.71
C ILE A 171 19.04 -1.06 15.19
N LEU A 172 18.62 -2.28 15.56
CA LEU A 172 17.27 -2.50 16.09
C LEU A 172 17.05 -1.70 17.38
N LYS A 173 18.02 -1.74 18.31
CA LYS A 173 17.96 -0.96 19.56
C LYS A 173 17.84 0.53 19.28
N GLU A 174 18.74 1.08 18.47
CA GLU A 174 18.77 2.51 18.10
C GLU A 174 17.42 2.94 17.51
N MET A 175 16.96 2.23 16.47
CA MET A 175 15.75 2.58 15.74
C MET A 175 14.48 2.39 16.58
N GLY A 176 14.44 1.36 17.43
CA GLY A 176 13.32 1.11 18.33
C GLY A 176 13.19 2.19 19.40
N THR A 177 14.30 2.58 20.04
CA THR A 177 14.32 3.65 21.05
C THR A 177 13.90 4.99 20.45
N ARG A 178 14.42 5.35 19.28
CA ARG A 178 14.04 6.59 18.57
C ARG A 178 12.58 6.58 18.11
N ALA A 179 12.09 5.44 17.62
CA ALA A 179 10.67 5.27 17.30
C ALA A 179 9.78 5.39 18.55
N LEU A 180 10.24 4.89 19.69
CA LEU A 180 9.55 5.04 20.97
C LEU A 180 9.58 6.48 21.49
N ALA A 181 10.65 7.24 21.22
CA ALA A 181 10.73 8.68 21.49
C ALA A 181 9.76 9.50 20.61
N GLY A 182 9.30 8.95 19.48
CA GLY A 182 8.28 9.56 18.62
C GLY A 182 8.78 9.97 17.24
N GLU A 183 10.02 9.65 16.89
CA GLU A 183 10.54 9.93 15.56
C GLU A 183 9.76 9.21 14.45
N GLY A 184 9.70 9.85 13.28
CA GLY A 184 8.96 9.34 12.13
C GLY A 184 9.66 8.12 11.52
N LEU A 185 8.95 6.99 11.40
CA LEU A 185 9.49 5.75 10.82
C LEU A 185 10.04 5.90 9.39
N GLN A 186 9.53 6.86 8.61
CA GLN A 186 10.08 7.13 7.28
C GLN A 186 11.38 7.90 7.30
N ALA A 187 11.56 8.81 8.26
CA ALA A 187 12.84 9.50 8.46
C ALA A 187 13.91 8.49 8.85
N LEU A 188 13.61 7.63 9.84
CA LEU A 188 14.49 6.54 10.27
C LEU A 188 14.84 5.58 9.12
N ALA A 189 13.86 5.17 8.31
CA ALA A 189 14.13 4.32 7.14
C ALA A 189 15.02 5.00 6.09
N LYS A 190 14.82 6.30 5.84
CA LYS A 190 15.65 7.09 4.92
C LYS A 190 17.09 7.18 5.43
N GLU A 191 17.27 7.38 6.72
CA GLU A 191 18.57 7.43 7.38
C GLU A 191 19.32 6.10 7.26
N LEU A 192 18.67 4.97 7.57
CA LEU A 192 19.27 3.64 7.39
C LEU A 192 19.73 3.39 5.95
N ASN A 193 18.90 3.77 4.98
CA ASN A 193 19.26 3.66 3.57
C ASN A 193 20.44 4.58 3.20
N GLY A 194 20.50 5.79 3.77
CA GLY A 194 21.62 6.72 3.60
C GLY A 194 22.94 6.18 4.19
N ARG A 195 22.86 5.40 5.27
CA ARG A 195 24.00 4.67 5.85
C ARG A 195 24.36 3.39 5.06
N GLY A 196 23.69 3.09 3.95
CA GLY A 196 23.91 1.87 3.16
C GLY A 196 23.40 0.58 3.81
N GLN A 197 22.62 0.67 4.89
CA GLN A 197 22.09 -0.49 5.60
C GLN A 197 20.88 -1.06 4.85
N LEU A 198 20.91 -2.34 4.53
CA LEU A 198 19.82 -3.04 3.82
C LEU A 198 19.10 -4.03 4.75
N THR A 199 17.88 -4.40 4.38
CA THR A 199 17.13 -5.47 5.06
C THR A 199 17.81 -6.83 4.85
N SER A 200 17.44 -7.88 5.61
CA SER A 200 18.00 -9.25 5.46
C SER A 200 17.80 -9.87 4.07
N ARG A 201 16.94 -9.28 3.23
CA ARG A 201 16.71 -9.70 1.84
C ARG A 201 17.45 -8.83 0.82
N GLY A 202 18.36 -7.96 1.25
CA GLY A 202 19.10 -7.04 0.39
C GLY A 202 18.26 -5.92 -0.21
N LYS A 203 17.10 -5.59 0.38
CA LYS A 203 16.23 -4.51 -0.10
C LYS A 203 16.36 -3.24 0.75
N PRO A 204 16.15 -2.05 0.18
CA PRO A 204 16.08 -0.80 0.94
C PRO A 204 14.95 -0.82 1.98
N TRP A 205 15.15 -0.09 3.06
CA TRP A 205 14.17 0.12 4.11
C TRP A 205 13.03 1.05 3.65
N THR A 206 11.84 0.74 4.11
CA THR A 206 10.68 1.62 4.08
C THR A 206 10.14 1.76 5.49
N GLY A 207 9.43 2.84 5.81
CA GLY A 207 8.80 2.99 7.13
C GLY A 207 7.81 1.86 7.46
N GLY A 208 7.20 1.23 6.46
CA GLY A 208 6.36 0.05 6.63
C GLY A 208 7.17 -1.20 7.00
N THR A 209 8.26 -1.48 6.29
CA THR A 209 9.12 -2.63 6.61
C THR A 209 9.83 -2.46 7.95
N LEU A 210 10.27 -1.25 8.29
CA LEU A 210 10.85 -0.94 9.60
C LEU A 210 9.82 -1.17 10.72
N LYS A 211 8.58 -0.73 10.52
CA LYS A 211 7.46 -1.04 11.43
C LYS A 211 7.29 -2.55 11.60
N ASP A 212 7.21 -3.29 10.52
CA ASP A 212 6.96 -4.73 10.54
C ASP A 212 8.08 -5.53 11.23
N VAL A 213 9.32 -5.02 11.19
CA VAL A 213 10.48 -5.61 11.88
C VAL A 213 10.43 -5.26 13.38
N LEU A 214 10.25 -3.99 13.74
CA LEU A 214 10.19 -3.54 15.14
C LEU A 214 9.05 -4.21 15.93
N LEU A 215 7.92 -4.45 15.28
CA LEU A 215 6.73 -5.05 15.89
C LEU A 215 6.81 -6.57 16.16
N ARG A 216 7.92 -7.25 15.82
CA ARG A 216 8.04 -8.69 16.06
C ARG A 216 8.34 -8.98 17.52
N ALA A 217 7.58 -9.89 18.16
CA ALA A 217 7.81 -10.28 19.56
C ALA A 217 9.19 -10.90 19.80
N ARG A 218 9.84 -11.41 18.74
CA ARG A 218 11.23 -11.87 18.80
C ARG A 218 12.18 -10.80 19.33
N ASN A 219 11.87 -9.52 19.10
CA ASN A 219 12.71 -8.42 19.56
C ASN A 219 12.69 -8.26 21.09
N ALA A 220 11.77 -8.94 21.76
CA ALA A 220 11.69 -9.07 23.22
C ALA A 220 12.00 -10.49 23.72
N GLY A 221 12.59 -11.36 22.88
CA GLY A 221 12.83 -12.76 23.25
C GLY A 221 11.54 -13.56 23.41
N LEU A 222 10.50 -13.25 22.62
CA LEU A 222 9.21 -13.93 22.67
C LEU A 222 8.88 -14.64 21.36
N ILE A 223 8.10 -15.71 21.45
CA ILE A 223 7.57 -16.46 20.30
C ILE A 223 6.09 -16.14 20.13
N GLU A 224 5.72 -15.66 18.94
CA GLU A 224 4.32 -15.51 18.54
C GLU A 224 3.78 -16.78 17.88
N ARG A 225 2.55 -17.16 18.21
CA ARG A 225 1.77 -18.16 17.47
C ARG A 225 0.55 -17.48 16.87
N ARG A 226 0.35 -17.65 15.57
CA ARG A 226 -0.93 -17.28 14.95
C ARG A 226 -1.95 -18.35 15.32
N VAL A 227 -3.07 -17.94 15.89
CA VAL A 227 -4.26 -18.78 16.02
C VAL A 227 -4.83 -18.95 14.61
N GLU A 228 -4.91 -20.20 14.13
CA GLU A 228 -5.50 -20.53 12.84
C GLU A 228 -7.03 -20.55 12.99
N GLU A 229 -7.65 -19.37 12.99
CA GLU A 229 -9.09 -19.23 12.80
C GLU A 229 -9.39 -19.18 11.28
N PRO A 230 -10.43 -19.89 10.80
CA PRO A 230 -10.79 -19.94 9.37
C PRO A 230 -10.92 -18.57 8.71
N ASP A 231 -11.41 -17.57 9.45
CA ASP A 231 -11.72 -16.22 8.95
C ASP A 231 -10.75 -15.13 9.41
N ALA A 232 -9.67 -15.48 10.12
CA ALA A 232 -8.75 -14.46 10.61
C ALA A 232 -8.02 -13.75 9.45
N PRO A 233 -7.89 -12.40 9.48
CA PRO A 233 -7.22 -11.67 8.42
C PRO A 233 -5.76 -12.11 8.27
N LYS A 234 -5.32 -12.29 7.01
CA LYS A 234 -3.96 -12.78 6.66
C LYS A 234 -2.81 -11.97 7.26
N LYS A 235 -3.05 -10.77 7.79
CA LYS A 235 -2.06 -9.88 8.44
C LYS A 235 -2.27 -9.71 9.96
N ARG A 236 -3.06 -10.55 10.62
CA ARG A 236 -3.19 -10.54 12.09
C ARG A 236 -1.87 -10.98 12.74
N ARG A 237 -1.41 -10.24 13.75
CA ARG A 237 -0.26 -10.66 14.58
C ARG A 237 -0.61 -11.92 15.36
N GLY A 238 0.40 -12.71 15.68
CA GLY A 238 0.20 -13.87 16.56
C GLY A 238 0.04 -13.41 18.00
N GLU A 239 -0.51 -14.29 18.82
CA GLU A 239 -0.50 -14.14 20.27
C GLU A 239 0.85 -14.61 20.81
N VAL A 240 1.32 -13.96 21.88
CA VAL A 240 2.54 -14.37 22.56
C VAL A 240 2.31 -15.74 23.17
N PHE A 241 3.10 -16.72 22.76
CA PHE A 241 2.91 -18.13 23.08
C PHE A 241 3.92 -18.64 24.12
N ALA A 242 5.20 -18.29 23.96
CA ALA A 242 6.27 -18.76 24.82
C ALA A 242 7.45 -17.77 24.85
N LYS A 243 8.32 -17.91 25.86
CA LYS A 243 9.63 -17.27 25.88
C LYS A 243 10.56 -17.98 24.90
N ALA A 244 11.35 -17.21 24.15
CA ALA A 244 12.34 -17.74 23.23
C ALA A 244 13.63 -18.12 23.96
N THR A 245 14.44 -18.97 23.34
CA THR A 245 15.79 -19.30 23.83
C THR A 245 16.82 -18.22 23.54
N TRP A 246 16.50 -17.28 22.64
CA TRP A 246 17.35 -16.13 22.34
C TRP A 246 16.87 -14.89 23.10
N ASP A 247 17.82 -14.05 23.47
CA ASP A 247 17.51 -12.73 24.01
C ASP A 247 17.10 -11.76 22.89
N GLY A 248 16.22 -10.83 23.24
CA GLY A 248 15.81 -9.73 22.37
C GLY A 248 16.63 -8.46 22.62
N PRO A 249 16.74 -7.54 21.63
CA PRO A 249 17.29 -6.20 21.85
C PRO A 249 16.54 -5.36 22.88
N PHE A 250 15.29 -5.70 23.19
CA PHE A 250 14.42 -4.94 24.09
C PHE A 250 13.93 -5.80 25.24
N GLU A 251 13.73 -5.18 26.40
CA GLU A 251 12.93 -5.78 27.46
C GLU A 251 11.45 -5.85 27.05
N GLU A 252 10.75 -6.86 27.55
CA GLU A 252 9.34 -7.10 27.21
C GLU A 252 8.42 -5.87 27.46
N PRO A 253 8.50 -5.15 28.59
CA PRO A 253 7.68 -3.96 28.82
C PRO A 253 7.94 -2.87 27.78
N MET A 254 9.21 -2.63 27.44
CA MET A 254 9.58 -1.62 26.45
C MET A 254 9.09 -1.98 25.05
N TRP A 255 9.19 -3.25 24.67
CA TRP A 255 8.66 -3.72 23.39
C TRP A 255 7.13 -3.63 23.33
N ARG A 256 6.42 -3.95 24.42
CA ARG A 256 4.96 -3.78 24.49
C ARG A 256 4.55 -2.31 24.36
N ALA A 257 5.28 -1.39 24.98
CA ALA A 257 5.07 0.06 24.81
C ALA A 257 5.29 0.51 23.36
N LEU A 258 6.35 0.02 22.70
CA LEU A 258 6.61 0.26 21.28
C LEU A 258 5.48 -0.27 20.40
N VAL A 259 4.99 -1.48 20.67
CA VAL A 259 3.86 -2.10 19.96
C VAL A 259 2.59 -1.26 20.09
N ALA A 260 2.25 -0.84 21.32
CA ALA A 260 1.09 0.01 21.59
C ALA A 260 1.20 1.31 20.80
N LYS A 261 2.33 2.02 20.92
CA LYS A 261 2.57 3.30 20.22
C LYS A 261 2.49 3.16 18.70
N LEU A 262 3.07 2.12 18.11
CA LEU A 262 3.13 1.96 16.66
C LEU A 262 1.83 1.41 16.05
N THR A 263 0.93 0.83 16.85
CA THR A 263 -0.34 0.27 16.38
C THR A 263 -1.59 0.98 16.84
N ASP A 264 -1.45 2.04 17.64
CA ASP A 264 -2.50 2.99 17.95
C ASP A 264 -3.22 3.47 16.67
N PRO A 265 -4.55 3.24 16.54
CA PRO A 265 -5.34 3.68 15.40
C PRO A 265 -5.40 5.21 15.26
N THR A 266 -5.32 5.93 16.38
CA THR A 266 -5.36 7.40 16.45
C THR A 266 -4.04 8.03 16.01
N ARG A 267 -2.97 7.23 15.91
CA ARG A 267 -1.68 7.68 15.37
C ARG A 267 -1.87 8.15 13.94
N ARG A 268 -1.66 9.45 13.73
CA ARG A 268 -1.66 10.09 12.41
C ARG A 268 -0.66 9.37 11.49
N ARG A 269 -1.18 8.64 10.50
CA ARG A 269 -0.38 8.05 9.42
C ARG A 269 -0.01 9.19 8.48
N SER A 270 1.26 9.62 8.57
CA SER A 270 1.90 10.68 7.78
C SER A 270 1.21 12.05 7.83
N ALA A 271 1.81 12.97 8.59
CA ALA A 271 1.88 14.36 8.18
C ALA A 271 3.36 14.72 8.15
N SER A 272 4.02 14.48 7.01
CA SER A 272 5.09 15.41 6.66
C SER A 272 4.35 16.74 6.48
N THR A 273 4.51 17.63 7.47
CA THR A 273 3.90 18.96 7.50
C THR A 273 4.55 19.89 6.47
N GLU A 274 5.62 19.44 5.82
CA GLU A 274 6.29 20.17 4.75
C GLU A 274 5.34 20.23 3.54
N LEU A 275 4.72 21.39 3.36
CA LEU A 275 3.79 21.69 2.27
C LEU A 275 4.56 21.66 0.95
N LYS A 276 4.60 20.48 0.33
CA LYS A 276 5.39 20.25 -0.89
C LYS A 276 4.70 20.71 -2.19
N TRP A 277 3.37 20.86 -2.19
CA TRP A 277 2.56 21.05 -3.40
C TRP A 277 1.68 22.28 -3.27
N LEU A 278 1.57 23.08 -4.33
CA LEU A 278 0.85 24.37 -4.32
C LEU A 278 -0.65 24.17 -4.05
N GLY A 279 -1.29 23.26 -4.78
CA GLY A 279 -2.73 23.03 -4.72
C GLY A 279 -3.24 22.11 -3.60
N SER A 280 -2.35 21.47 -2.83
CA SER A 280 -2.76 20.47 -1.83
C SER A 280 -3.64 21.10 -0.75
N GLY A 281 -4.93 20.75 -0.70
CA GLY A 281 -5.90 21.31 0.24
C GLY A 281 -6.45 22.69 -0.10
N ILE A 282 -6.14 23.23 -1.30
CA ILE A 282 -6.68 24.50 -1.81
C ILE A 282 -7.58 24.23 -3.02
N TYR A 283 -7.14 23.38 -3.95
CA TYR A 283 -7.91 23.11 -5.16
C TYR A 283 -9.17 22.28 -4.85
N LEU A 284 -10.27 22.59 -5.54
CA LEU A 284 -11.57 21.95 -5.40
C LEU A 284 -11.78 20.85 -6.45
N CYS A 285 -12.57 19.85 -6.09
CA CYS A 285 -12.99 18.80 -7.01
C CYS A 285 -14.20 19.24 -7.83
N GLY A 286 -14.08 19.27 -9.16
CA GLY A 286 -15.17 19.60 -10.08
C GLY A 286 -16.19 18.49 -10.32
N ARG A 287 -16.08 17.34 -9.64
CA ARG A 287 -17.11 16.28 -9.62
C ARG A 287 -17.90 16.22 -8.31
N CYS A 288 -17.46 16.95 -7.29
CA CYS A 288 -18.11 16.98 -5.99
C CYS A 288 -18.97 18.23 -5.89
N ASP A 289 -20.19 18.08 -5.38
CA ASP A 289 -21.13 19.19 -5.20
C ASP A 289 -20.95 19.93 -3.86
N ASP A 290 -19.99 19.50 -3.03
CA ASP A 290 -19.78 19.96 -1.65
C ASP A 290 -18.41 20.63 -1.43
N ASP A 291 -17.83 21.25 -2.46
CA ASP A 291 -16.52 21.91 -2.42
C ASP A 291 -15.40 21.04 -1.80
N THR A 292 -15.47 19.73 -2.06
CA THR A 292 -14.46 18.79 -1.59
C THR A 292 -13.08 19.21 -2.10
N LYS A 293 -12.16 19.42 -1.17
CA LYS A 293 -10.77 19.75 -1.43
C LYS A 293 -9.98 18.55 -1.97
N MET A 294 -9.04 18.83 -2.87
CA MET A 294 -8.09 17.88 -3.43
C MET A 294 -6.89 17.71 -2.49
N GLY A 295 -6.47 16.47 -2.23
CA GLY A 295 -5.27 16.12 -1.48
C GLY A 295 -4.10 15.80 -2.42
N SER A 296 -2.87 15.92 -1.90
CA SER A 296 -1.67 15.46 -2.60
C SER A 296 -1.51 13.94 -2.49
N GLY A 297 -1.02 13.32 -3.57
CA GLY A 297 -0.74 11.90 -3.67
C GLY A 297 0.20 11.60 -4.83
N THR A 298 0.38 10.32 -5.16
CA THR A 298 1.26 9.89 -6.27
C THR A 298 0.54 8.94 -7.21
N THR A 299 0.70 9.12 -8.51
CA THR A 299 0.11 8.30 -9.57
C THR A 299 1.18 7.65 -10.46
N HIS A 300 0.86 6.50 -11.06
CA HIS A 300 1.79 5.81 -11.97
C HIS A 300 1.89 6.55 -13.31
N SER A 301 3.11 6.77 -13.78
CA SER A 301 3.36 7.16 -15.17
C SER A 301 3.09 5.97 -16.10
N LYS A 302 2.29 6.15 -17.15
CA LYS A 302 2.04 5.12 -18.19
C LYS A 302 3.24 4.86 -19.11
N LYS A 303 4.38 5.57 -18.97
CA LYS A 303 5.58 5.30 -19.77
C LYS A 303 6.15 3.93 -19.41
N ARG A 304 6.16 3.00 -20.38
CA ARG A 304 6.67 1.62 -20.30
C ARG A 304 8.10 1.48 -19.74
N THR A 305 8.89 2.56 -19.76
CA THR A 305 10.33 2.56 -19.45
C THR A 305 10.70 3.07 -18.06
N SER A 306 9.80 3.75 -17.34
CA SER A 306 10.09 4.24 -15.98
C SER A 306 8.89 4.06 -15.06
N LYS A 307 8.98 3.15 -14.09
CA LYS A 307 8.02 3.01 -12.96
C LYS A 307 8.14 4.18 -11.96
N ALA A 308 8.31 5.40 -12.46
CA ALA A 308 8.40 6.59 -11.63
C ALA A 308 6.99 7.03 -11.22
N PHE A 309 6.80 7.21 -9.92
CA PHE A 309 5.60 7.80 -9.35
C PHE A 309 5.63 9.31 -9.60
N LYS A 310 4.58 9.84 -10.24
CA LYS A 310 4.41 11.28 -10.43
C LYS A 310 3.48 11.86 -9.36
N PRO A 311 3.79 13.04 -8.80
CA PRO A 311 2.90 13.79 -7.92
C PRO A 311 1.56 14.11 -8.58
N ALA A 312 0.46 13.97 -7.85
CA ALA A 312 -0.88 14.18 -8.34
C ALA A 312 -1.84 14.69 -7.25
N TYR A 313 -2.77 15.55 -7.64
CA TYR A 313 -3.94 15.91 -6.85
C TYR A 313 -5.03 14.85 -6.99
N ARG A 314 -5.61 14.44 -5.87
CA ARG A 314 -6.69 13.44 -5.78
C ARG A 314 -7.82 13.97 -4.93
N CYS A 315 -9.06 13.72 -5.33
CA CYS A 315 -10.20 14.04 -4.48
C CYS A 315 -10.07 13.30 -3.13
N ARG A 316 -10.28 14.02 -2.02
CA ARG A 316 -10.18 13.44 -0.65
C ARG A 316 -11.36 12.55 -0.30
N LYS A 317 -12.54 12.79 -0.90
CA LYS A 317 -13.78 12.06 -0.59
C LYS A 317 -13.81 10.70 -1.30
N GLN A 318 -13.54 10.67 -2.60
CA GLN A 318 -13.59 9.45 -3.41
C GLN A 318 -12.55 9.46 -4.55
N PRO A 319 -12.07 8.30 -5.03
CA PRO A 319 -11.03 8.19 -6.06
C PRO A 319 -11.56 8.46 -7.50
N HIS A 320 -12.46 9.42 -7.68
CA HIS A 320 -13.13 9.71 -8.95
C HIS A 320 -12.44 10.77 -9.84
N LEU A 321 -11.45 11.49 -9.29
CA LEU A 321 -10.74 12.56 -9.98
C LEU A 321 -9.29 12.59 -9.51
N VAL A 322 -8.37 12.47 -10.47
CA VAL A 322 -6.92 12.52 -10.25
C VAL A 322 -6.26 13.33 -11.36
N ARG A 323 -5.39 14.29 -10.99
CA ARG A 323 -4.60 15.10 -11.93
C ARG A 323 -3.15 15.20 -11.51
N ILE A 324 -2.24 15.21 -12.49
CA ILE A 324 -0.81 15.42 -12.24
C ILE A 324 -0.62 16.85 -11.73
N ALA A 325 0.15 17.04 -10.66
CA ALA A 325 0.24 18.32 -9.97
C ALA A 325 0.98 19.39 -10.80
N GLU A 326 2.13 19.04 -11.36
CA GLU A 326 3.05 19.98 -12.05
C GLU A 326 2.38 20.83 -13.15
N PRO A 327 1.65 20.29 -14.15
CA PRO A 327 1.01 21.12 -15.17
C PRO A 327 -0.13 22.02 -14.64
N VAL A 328 -0.80 21.59 -13.58
CA VAL A 328 -1.88 22.38 -12.96
C VAL A 328 -1.27 23.56 -12.20
N ASP A 329 -0.23 23.29 -11.40
CA ASP A 329 0.47 24.31 -10.64
C ASP A 329 1.10 25.36 -11.59
N GLU A 330 1.75 24.93 -12.68
CA GLU A 330 2.32 25.84 -13.69
C GLU A 330 1.27 26.76 -14.32
N LEU A 331 0.09 26.23 -14.67
CA LEU A 331 -1.00 27.05 -15.23
C LEU A 331 -1.51 28.07 -14.21
N VAL A 332 -1.75 27.63 -12.97
CA VAL A 332 -2.24 28.51 -11.89
C VAL A 332 -1.23 29.60 -11.57
N GLU A 333 0.06 29.25 -11.45
CA GLU A 333 1.15 30.20 -11.22
C GLU A 333 1.28 31.21 -12.37
N ALA A 334 1.13 30.78 -13.63
CA ALA A 334 1.16 31.69 -14.77
C ALA A 334 -0.01 32.68 -14.75
N VAL A 335 -1.22 32.22 -14.42
CA VAL A 335 -2.44 33.06 -14.38
C VAL A 335 -2.39 34.08 -13.25
N ILE A 336 -1.99 33.68 -12.03
CA ILE A 336 -1.89 34.62 -10.89
C ILE A 336 -0.81 35.68 -11.14
N VAL A 337 0.37 35.29 -11.66
CA VAL A 337 1.46 36.23 -11.95
C VAL A 337 1.06 37.20 -13.05
N ALA A 338 0.43 36.72 -14.12
CA ALA A 338 -0.06 37.57 -15.20
C ALA A 338 -1.10 38.59 -14.69
N ARG A 339 -2.03 38.17 -13.81
CA ARG A 339 -3.03 39.07 -13.24
C ARG A 339 -2.44 40.11 -12.30
N LEU A 340 -1.54 39.69 -11.40
CA LEU A 340 -0.89 40.58 -10.43
C LEU A 340 0.07 41.59 -11.11
N SER A 341 0.51 41.31 -12.33
CA SER A 341 1.33 42.22 -13.13
C SER A 341 0.52 43.33 -13.82
N GLN A 342 -0.81 43.26 -13.81
CA GLN A 342 -1.67 44.28 -14.42
C GLN A 342 -1.79 45.52 -13.53
N PRO A 343 -1.88 46.72 -14.12
CA PRO A 343 -1.89 47.98 -13.38
C PRO A 343 -3.11 48.12 -12.46
N ASP A 344 -4.25 47.50 -12.78
CA ASP A 344 -5.50 47.48 -11.99
C ASP A 344 -5.52 46.42 -10.88
N ALA A 345 -4.46 45.62 -10.74
CA ALA A 345 -4.41 44.54 -9.73
C ALA A 345 -4.56 45.06 -8.29
N HIS A 346 -4.27 46.34 -8.06
CA HIS A 346 -4.50 46.99 -6.78
C HIS A 346 -5.99 47.18 -6.48
N GLU A 347 -6.86 47.36 -7.48
CA GLU A 347 -8.31 47.59 -7.29
C GLU A 347 -9.05 46.31 -6.87
N LEU A 348 -8.63 45.14 -7.38
CA LEU A 348 -9.19 43.85 -6.97
C LEU A 348 -8.90 43.48 -5.51
N LEU A 349 -7.91 44.13 -4.87
CA LEU A 349 -7.30 43.66 -3.62
C LEU A 349 -7.08 44.80 -2.60
N SER A 350 -7.70 45.97 -2.82
CA SER A 350 -7.55 47.16 -1.98
C SER A 350 -8.55 47.21 -0.80
N PRO A 351 -8.17 47.87 0.31
CA PRO A 351 -8.68 47.63 1.66
C PRO A 351 -10.09 48.17 1.90
N ASN A 352 -10.87 47.48 2.74
CA ASN A 352 -11.91 48.14 3.51
C ASN A 352 -11.27 48.76 4.77
N PRO A 353 -11.13 50.09 4.91
CA PRO A 353 -10.22 50.73 5.88
C PRO A 353 -10.65 50.69 7.36
N LYS A 354 -11.66 49.89 7.74
CA LYS A 354 -12.34 50.03 9.04
C LYS A 354 -12.08 48.93 10.06
N VAL A 355 -11.21 47.96 9.79
CA VAL A 355 -11.07 46.78 10.67
C VAL A 355 -9.73 46.79 11.43
N ASN A 356 -9.78 47.11 12.73
CA ASN A 356 -8.63 47.02 13.63
C ASN A 356 -8.43 45.57 14.10
N ILE A 357 -7.49 44.85 13.48
CA ILE A 357 -7.20 43.43 13.76
C ILE A 357 -6.75 43.21 15.22
N ALA A 358 -5.94 44.13 15.77
CA ALA A 358 -5.47 44.00 17.15
C ALA A 358 -6.62 44.06 18.15
N ALA A 359 -7.58 44.96 17.92
CA ALA A 359 -8.79 45.05 18.74
C ALA A 359 -9.67 43.78 18.61
N LEU A 360 -9.80 43.21 17.41
CA LEU A 360 -10.54 41.96 17.19
C LEU A 360 -9.89 40.74 17.85
N HIS A 361 -8.55 40.65 17.85
CA HIS A 361 -7.83 39.59 18.56
C HIS A 361 -7.99 39.71 20.08
N GLN A 362 -7.97 40.93 20.61
CA GLN A 362 -8.23 41.17 22.02
C GLN A 362 -9.66 40.75 22.39
N GLU A 363 -10.65 41.15 21.60
CA GLU A 363 -12.05 40.75 21.78
C GLU A 363 -12.22 39.21 21.72
N ALA A 364 -11.56 38.53 20.77
CA ALA A 364 -11.62 37.07 20.67
C ALA A 364 -11.03 36.36 21.90
N ASN A 365 -9.93 36.88 22.45
CA ASN A 365 -9.30 36.31 23.65
C ASN A 365 -10.19 36.49 24.88
N GLU A 366 -10.84 37.65 25.03
CA GLU A 366 -11.80 37.90 26.12
C GLU A 366 -13.03 36.98 26.04
N ILE A 367 -13.54 36.72 24.83
CA ILE A 367 -14.67 35.80 24.63
C ILE A 367 -14.26 34.36 24.95
N ARG A 368 -13.08 33.92 24.53
CA ARG A 368 -12.56 32.58 24.87
C ARG A 368 -12.40 32.39 26.37
N ALA A 369 -11.84 33.40 27.07
CA ALA A 369 -11.71 33.37 28.51
C ALA A 369 -13.07 33.23 29.23
N ARG A 370 -14.12 33.93 28.78
CA ARG A 370 -15.48 33.78 29.33
C ARG A 370 -16.10 32.41 29.06
N LEU A 371 -15.85 31.82 27.89
CA LEU A 371 -16.31 30.46 27.59
C LEU A 371 -15.62 29.42 28.48
N ASP A 372 -14.33 29.58 28.73
CA ASP A 372 -13.57 28.72 29.65
C ASP A 372 -14.06 28.86 31.10
N GLU A 373 -14.39 30.08 31.54
CA GLU A 373 -15.00 30.35 32.85
C GLU A 373 -16.38 29.70 32.98
N GLN A 374 -17.25 29.82 31.98
CA GLN A 374 -18.55 29.15 31.96
C GLN A 374 -18.41 27.62 31.99
N ALA A 375 -17.43 27.06 31.28
CA ALA A 375 -17.15 25.63 31.32
C ALA A 375 -16.67 25.17 32.71
N ALA A 376 -15.85 25.97 33.39
CA ALA A 376 -15.41 25.70 34.76
C ALA A 376 -16.57 25.76 35.77
N LEU A 377 -17.47 26.75 35.65
CA LEU A 377 -18.66 26.87 36.51
C LEU A 377 -19.65 25.71 36.30
N HIS A 378 -19.79 25.22 35.06
CA HIS A 378 -20.60 24.03 34.77
C HIS A 378 -19.98 22.76 35.36
N ALA A 379 -18.66 22.60 35.25
CA ALA A 379 -17.93 21.48 35.85
C ALA A 379 -18.03 21.46 37.39
N GLN A 380 -18.14 22.63 38.02
CA GLN A 380 -18.37 22.79 39.46
C GLN A 380 -19.86 22.66 39.86
N GLY A 381 -20.76 22.51 38.89
CA GLY A 381 -22.21 22.38 39.12
C GLY A 381 -22.92 23.68 39.51
N VAL A 382 -22.26 24.84 39.34
CA VAL A 382 -22.82 26.17 39.66
C VAL A 382 -23.87 26.60 38.64
N ILE A 383 -23.71 26.17 37.39
CA ILE A 383 -24.68 26.41 36.29
C ILE A 383 -25.12 25.10 35.66
N ASP A 384 -26.36 25.06 35.16
CA ASP A 384 -26.89 23.90 34.46
C ASP A 384 -26.57 23.90 32.95
N THR A 385 -26.80 22.77 32.28
CA THR A 385 -26.51 22.62 30.85
C THR A 385 -27.32 23.57 29.96
N ARG A 386 -28.55 23.94 30.35
CA ARG A 386 -29.37 24.90 29.60
C ARG A 386 -28.79 26.30 29.68
N GLN A 387 -28.35 26.71 30.86
CA GLN A 387 -27.69 28.00 31.10
C GLN A 387 -26.36 28.10 30.35
N LEU A 388 -25.56 27.04 30.31
CA LEU A 388 -24.32 26.98 29.53
C LEU A 388 -24.59 27.13 28.02
N ILE A 389 -25.59 26.42 27.48
CA ILE A 389 -25.94 26.51 26.05
C ILE A 389 -26.45 27.91 25.70
N ALA A 390 -27.32 28.50 26.54
CA ALA A 390 -27.85 29.85 26.32
C ALA A 390 -26.74 30.92 26.39
N GLY A 391 -25.82 30.82 27.35
CA GLY A 391 -24.73 31.76 27.54
C GLY A 391 -23.62 31.66 26.48
N SER A 392 -23.35 30.46 25.96
CA SER A 392 -22.26 30.22 25.00
C SER A 392 -22.65 30.50 23.53
N LYS A 393 -23.95 30.43 23.18
CA LYS A 393 -24.41 30.58 21.79
C LYS A 393 -24.03 31.92 21.15
N ALA A 394 -24.35 33.03 21.82
CA ALA A 394 -24.04 34.38 21.30
C ALA A 394 -22.53 34.64 21.20
N MET A 395 -21.76 34.10 22.16
CA MET A 395 -20.29 34.20 22.17
C MET A 395 -19.64 33.41 21.03
N GLN A 396 -20.16 32.21 20.74
CA GLN A 396 -19.71 31.39 19.60
C GLN A 396 -20.07 32.02 18.26
N GLU A 397 -21.24 32.64 18.13
CA GLU A 397 -21.62 33.40 16.94
C GLU A 397 -20.71 34.61 16.73
N ARG A 398 -20.36 35.34 17.80
CA ARG A 398 -19.42 36.46 17.72
C ARG A 398 -18.00 36.01 17.35
N LEU A 399 -17.50 34.90 17.89
CA LEU A 399 -16.20 34.35 17.49
C LEU A 399 -16.15 33.97 16.01
N LYS A 400 -17.24 33.39 15.46
CA LYS A 400 -17.33 33.10 14.01
C LYS A 400 -17.31 34.36 13.16
N GLU A 401 -17.95 35.43 13.62
CA GLU A 401 -17.94 36.71 12.92
C GLU A 401 -16.56 37.39 12.97
N ILE A 402 -15.89 37.36 14.13
CA ILE A 402 -14.51 37.85 14.26
C ILE A 402 -13.56 37.06 13.35
N ASP A 403 -13.70 35.74 13.27
CA ASP A 403 -12.89 34.89 12.39
C ASP A 403 -13.07 35.24 10.91
N ARG A 404 -14.31 35.56 10.49
CA ARG A 404 -14.59 36.08 9.14
C ARG A 404 -13.92 37.43 8.90
N LEU A 405 -14.06 38.38 9.84
CA LEU A 405 -13.49 39.72 9.73
C LEU A 405 -11.94 39.70 9.71
N VAL A 406 -11.32 38.85 10.53
CA VAL A 406 -9.87 38.65 10.56
C VAL A 406 -9.38 37.94 9.29
N THR A 407 -10.12 36.97 8.76
CA THR A 407 -9.79 36.30 7.49
C THR A 407 -9.77 37.30 6.33
N VAL A 408 -10.79 38.17 6.25
CA VAL A 408 -10.89 39.23 5.23
C VAL A 408 -9.78 40.27 5.38
N ALA A 409 -9.45 40.68 6.61
CA ALA A 409 -8.37 41.64 6.86
C ALA A 409 -6.97 41.04 6.69
N GLY A 410 -6.79 39.76 7.03
CA GLY A 410 -5.53 39.01 6.91
C GLY A 410 -5.14 38.69 5.48
N ALA A 411 -6.11 38.47 4.58
CA ALA A 411 -5.89 38.28 3.15
C ALA A 411 -5.04 39.41 2.53
N ASN A 412 -5.21 40.65 3.00
CA ASN A 412 -4.50 41.82 2.49
C ASN A 412 -3.03 41.89 2.90
N SER A 413 -2.65 41.32 4.06
CA SER A 413 -1.25 41.29 4.52
C SER A 413 -0.35 40.39 3.65
N VAL A 414 -0.95 39.42 2.94
CA VAL A 414 -0.22 38.42 2.16
C VAL A 414 0.37 39.03 0.88
N PHE A 415 -0.31 40.04 0.31
CA PHE A 415 0.04 40.70 -0.96
C PHE A 415 1.10 41.82 -0.83
N VAL A 416 1.46 42.21 0.41
CA VAL A 416 2.44 43.28 0.69
C VAL A 416 3.80 42.97 0.04
N GLY A 417 4.30 43.85 -0.83
CA GLY A 417 5.57 43.65 -1.54
C GLY A 417 5.48 42.79 -2.80
N VAL A 418 4.29 42.31 -3.17
CA VAL A 418 4.01 41.68 -4.48
C VAL A 418 3.21 42.63 -5.36
N ILE A 419 2.19 43.29 -4.80
CA ILE A 419 1.43 44.34 -5.48
C ILE A 419 2.33 45.58 -5.64
N GLY A 420 2.42 46.11 -6.86
CA GLY A 420 3.24 47.29 -7.20
C GLY A 420 4.73 47.00 -7.42
N ALA A 421 5.15 45.72 -7.38
CA ALA A 421 6.51 45.35 -7.75
C ALA A 421 6.78 45.57 -9.24
N ALA A 422 7.96 46.09 -9.59
CA ALA A 422 8.34 46.34 -10.98
C ALA A 422 8.41 45.05 -11.83
N ASP A 423 8.66 43.90 -11.19
CA ASP A 423 8.63 42.58 -11.82
C ASP A 423 8.06 41.54 -10.85
N VAL A 424 6.76 41.29 -10.97
CA VAL A 424 6.02 40.33 -10.12
C VAL A 424 6.51 38.90 -10.36
N ALA A 425 6.92 38.55 -11.58
CA ALA A 425 7.40 37.20 -11.90
C ALA A 425 8.72 36.90 -11.18
N LYS A 426 9.64 37.88 -11.16
CA LYS A 426 10.90 37.77 -10.42
C LYS A 426 10.69 37.65 -8.91
N VAL A 427 9.76 38.42 -8.34
CA VAL A 427 9.39 38.29 -6.91
C VAL A 427 8.77 36.91 -6.63
N TRP A 428 7.92 36.41 -7.53
CA TRP A 428 7.21 35.15 -7.35
C TRP A 428 8.11 33.91 -7.47
N PHE A 429 8.97 33.86 -8.49
CA PHE A 429 9.79 32.68 -8.81
C PHE A 429 11.21 32.75 -8.25
N GLY A 430 11.74 33.94 -7.97
CA GLY A 430 13.16 34.13 -7.66
C GLY A 430 14.06 34.02 -8.89
N ALA A 431 15.35 34.25 -8.71
CA ALA A 431 16.38 34.19 -9.74
C ALA A 431 17.38 33.02 -9.54
N LEU A 432 17.37 32.36 -8.37
CA LEU A 432 18.28 31.25 -8.06
C LEU A 432 17.73 29.87 -8.49
N PRO A 433 18.62 28.90 -8.78
CA PRO A 433 18.21 27.53 -9.04
C PRO A 433 17.43 26.94 -7.86
N GLY A 434 16.17 26.55 -8.10
CA GLY A 434 15.29 25.97 -7.08
C GLY A 434 14.32 26.95 -6.42
N ARG A 435 14.24 28.20 -6.87
CA ARG A 435 13.29 29.24 -6.38
C ARG A 435 13.47 29.61 -4.90
N SER A 436 14.69 29.46 -4.36
CA SER A 436 14.98 29.69 -2.93
C SER A 436 14.93 31.16 -2.51
N ASP A 437 15.10 32.08 -3.46
CA ASP A 437 15.03 33.53 -3.30
C ASP A 437 13.69 34.13 -3.75
N GLY A 438 12.77 33.30 -4.24
CA GLY A 438 11.40 33.71 -4.57
C GLY A 438 10.46 33.64 -3.37
N LEU A 439 9.17 33.87 -3.60
CA LEU A 439 8.16 33.75 -2.54
C LEU A 439 8.10 32.31 -1.98
N PRO A 440 8.16 32.13 -0.64
CA PRO A 440 7.97 30.84 0.00
C PRO A 440 6.66 30.17 -0.44
N ILE A 441 6.64 28.84 -0.54
CA ILE A 441 5.44 28.11 -1.01
C ILE A 441 4.21 28.39 -0.16
N GLU A 442 4.38 28.57 1.15
CA GLU A 442 3.32 28.93 2.09
C GLU A 442 2.67 30.27 1.72
N ARG A 443 3.51 31.25 1.35
CA ARG A 443 3.08 32.58 0.96
C ARG A 443 2.41 32.58 -0.42
N ARG A 444 2.96 31.87 -1.40
CA ARG A 444 2.33 31.70 -2.72
C ARG A 444 0.95 31.03 -2.62
N ARG A 445 0.84 30.02 -1.75
CA ARG A 445 -0.43 29.34 -1.44
C ARG A 445 -1.45 30.27 -0.82
N ALA A 446 -1.05 31.08 0.15
CA ALA A 446 -1.92 32.05 0.78
C ALA A 446 -2.44 33.11 -0.21
N ILE A 447 -1.57 33.58 -1.13
CA ILE A 447 -1.97 34.50 -2.21
C ILE A 447 -3.01 33.84 -3.13
N ILE A 448 -2.78 32.60 -3.54
CA ILE A 448 -3.71 31.88 -4.42
C ILE A 448 -5.06 31.66 -3.73
N ASP A 449 -5.07 31.18 -2.48
CA ASP A 449 -6.31 30.91 -1.74
C ASP A 449 -7.13 32.19 -1.50
N ALA A 450 -6.44 33.33 -1.29
CA ALA A 450 -7.07 34.63 -1.13
C ALA A 450 -7.61 35.20 -2.45
N ALA A 451 -6.88 35.06 -3.57
CA ALA A 451 -7.23 35.72 -4.83
C ALA A 451 -8.19 34.91 -5.72
N MET A 452 -8.15 33.57 -5.67
CA MET A 452 -8.89 32.73 -6.61
C MET A 452 -9.43 31.44 -5.99
N GLU A 453 -10.59 31.02 -6.48
CA GLU A 453 -11.10 29.67 -6.33
C GLU A 453 -10.73 28.85 -7.57
N ILE A 454 -10.11 27.69 -7.36
CA ILE A 454 -9.63 26.82 -8.43
C ILE A 454 -10.34 25.47 -8.35
N ARG A 455 -11.07 25.11 -9.40
CA ARG A 455 -11.81 23.85 -9.51
C ARG A 455 -11.26 22.99 -10.64
N ILE A 456 -10.86 21.77 -10.30
CA ILE A 456 -10.35 20.80 -11.27
C ILE A 456 -11.51 20.03 -11.86
N MET A 457 -11.75 20.19 -13.16
CA MET A 457 -12.82 19.54 -13.90
C MET A 457 -12.40 18.19 -14.49
N PRO A 458 -13.33 17.25 -14.68
CA PRO A 458 -13.08 16.02 -15.41
C PRO A 458 -12.77 16.31 -16.89
N THR A 459 -11.84 15.56 -17.49
CA THR A 459 -11.54 15.63 -18.94
C THR A 459 -11.97 14.36 -19.62
N ARG A 460 -12.16 14.44 -20.94
CA ARG A 460 -12.37 13.26 -21.78
C ARG A 460 -11.15 12.33 -21.70
N PRO A 461 -11.37 10.99 -21.69
CA PRO A 461 -10.28 10.03 -21.82
C PRO A 461 -9.63 10.14 -23.21
N GLY A 462 -8.30 10.09 -23.29
CA GLY A 462 -7.57 10.03 -24.55
C GLY A 462 -6.47 11.08 -24.68
N ARG A 463 -5.69 10.98 -25.76
CA ARG A 463 -4.67 11.97 -26.13
C ARG A 463 -5.37 13.09 -26.90
N LYS A 464 -5.02 14.34 -26.63
CA LYS A 464 -5.54 15.47 -27.40
C LYS A 464 -4.98 15.47 -28.84
N PRO A 465 -5.64 16.18 -29.79
CA PRO A 465 -5.19 16.30 -31.18
C PRO A 465 -3.76 16.86 -31.31
N ASP A 466 -3.37 17.75 -30.40
CA ASP A 466 -2.05 18.36 -30.26
C ASP A 466 -0.98 17.42 -29.67
N ARG A 467 -1.33 16.15 -29.43
CA ARG A 467 -0.50 15.12 -28.77
C ARG A 467 -0.13 15.43 -27.31
N SER A 468 -0.68 16.48 -26.70
CA SER A 468 -0.50 16.81 -25.29
C SER A 468 -1.42 15.95 -24.41
N TYR A 469 -1.09 15.87 -23.13
CA TYR A 469 -1.85 15.13 -22.12
C TYR A 469 -2.55 16.05 -21.10
N PHE A 470 -2.36 17.36 -21.21
CA PHE A 470 -2.90 18.34 -20.28
C PHE A 470 -3.93 19.23 -20.98
N ASP A 471 -5.05 19.48 -20.29
CA ASP A 471 -6.11 20.35 -20.78
C ASP A 471 -6.22 21.59 -19.90
N PRO A 472 -5.76 22.78 -20.36
CA PRO A 472 -5.91 24.00 -19.59
C PRO A 472 -7.36 24.33 -19.25
N ALA A 473 -8.32 24.00 -20.14
CA ALA A 473 -9.75 24.21 -19.91
C ALA A 473 -10.34 23.29 -18.82
N SER A 474 -9.56 22.32 -18.33
CA SER A 474 -9.96 21.47 -17.20
C SER A 474 -9.68 22.09 -15.83
N VAL A 475 -9.11 23.29 -15.78
CA VAL A 475 -8.90 24.05 -14.56
C VAL A 475 -9.80 25.28 -14.65
N ASP A 476 -10.94 25.25 -13.95
CA ASP A 476 -11.84 26.39 -13.82
C ASP A 476 -11.29 27.31 -12.72
N ILE A 477 -10.93 28.55 -13.09
CA ILE A 477 -10.34 29.55 -12.20
C ILE A 477 -11.33 30.70 -12.08
N ARG A 478 -11.83 30.94 -10.87
CA ARG A 478 -12.75 32.03 -10.54
C ARG A 478 -12.06 32.99 -9.57
N TRP A 479 -12.11 34.28 -9.86
CA TRP A 479 -11.54 35.29 -8.97
C TRP A 479 -12.49 35.54 -7.79
N ARG A 480 -11.93 35.61 -6.58
CA ARG A 480 -12.64 36.05 -5.39
C ARG A 480 -12.60 37.59 -5.41
N VAL A 481 -13.66 38.21 -5.95
CA VAL A 481 -13.83 39.68 -5.99
C VAL A 481 -14.64 40.11 -4.78
#